data_AF-A0A150QX20-F1
#
_entry.id   AF-A0A150QX20-F1
#
_cell.length_a   1.000
_cell.length_b   1.000
_cell.length_c   1.000
_cell.angle_alpha   90.00
_cell.angle_beta   90.00
_cell.angle_gamma   90.00
#
_symmetry.space_group_name_H-M   'P 1'
#
loop_
_entity.id
_entity.type
_entity.pdbx_description
1 polymer ?
#
loop_
_entity_poly.entity_id
_entity_poly.type
_entity_poly.pdbx_seq_one_letter_code
_entity_poly.pdbx_strand_id
1 'polypeptide(L)'
;MLRLMTILSSRSTLLLLVLAGAAVGLAGCSGSVDSTGAGGGADETNSGGGGSGGGAAVACETSDDCDAGAFCRFADHGCGQGQASGTCTGLPLECGYVPELVCACDGQVERQDCPELRRVDISANGACTPPEGTFACGYTFCQTGTEYCERIDHATTHPGLVRFVCMQLPASCDGNDTCACVEGIDTPCPQTSCETDSAGHAVLSCVD
;
A
#
# COMPACT_ATOMS: atom_id res chain seq x y z
N MET A 1 -36.07 -10.69 -39.10
CA MET A 1 -36.83 -9.47 -38.71
C MET A 1 -35.98 -8.73 -37.69
N LEU A 2 -35.23 -7.74 -38.20
CA LEU A 2 -34.21 -6.97 -37.49
C LEU A 2 -34.91 -5.86 -36.68
N ARG A 3 -34.79 -5.85 -35.35
CA ARG A 3 -35.21 -4.71 -34.52
C ARG A 3 -33.98 -3.89 -34.14
N LEU A 4 -33.75 -2.87 -34.95
CA LEU A 4 -33.01 -1.65 -34.62
C LEU A 4 -33.71 -0.98 -33.43
N MET A 5 -33.03 -0.83 -32.29
CA MET A 5 -33.45 0.08 -31.22
C MET A 5 -32.28 1.00 -30.87
N THR A 6 -32.26 2.13 -31.56
CA THR A 6 -31.47 3.31 -31.24
C THR A 6 -32.32 4.20 -30.34
N ILE A 7 -31.93 4.40 -29.08
CA ILE A 7 -32.48 5.48 -28.23
C ILE A 7 -31.31 6.24 -27.63
N LEU A 8 -30.96 7.35 -28.29
CA LEU A 8 -30.31 8.49 -27.65
C LEU A 8 -31.35 9.21 -26.78
N SER A 9 -31.03 9.53 -25.53
CA SER A 9 -31.60 10.68 -24.80
C SER A 9 -30.79 10.87 -23.50
N SER A 10 -29.83 11.79 -23.49
CA SER A 10 -30.02 13.17 -23.04
C SER A 10 -30.29 13.28 -21.54
N ARG A 11 -29.26 13.67 -20.78
CA ARG A 11 -29.33 14.73 -19.76
C ARG A 11 -27.93 15.04 -19.21
N SER A 12 -27.27 15.97 -19.90
CA SER A 12 -26.28 16.86 -19.30
C SER A 12 -26.89 17.52 -18.07
N THR A 13 -26.44 17.11 -16.88
CA THR A 13 -26.75 17.82 -15.64
C THR A 13 -25.50 18.57 -15.22
N LEU A 14 -25.42 19.77 -15.77
CA LEU A 14 -24.51 20.84 -15.39
C LEU A 14 -24.79 21.19 -13.92
N LEU A 15 -24.02 20.65 -12.97
CA LEU A 15 -24.15 21.03 -11.55
C LEU A 15 -23.11 22.10 -11.21
N LEU A 16 -23.64 23.25 -10.80
CA LEU A 16 -22.97 24.50 -10.48
C LEU A 16 -21.87 24.36 -9.41
N LEU A 17 -20.73 25.01 -9.68
CA LEU A 17 -19.79 25.53 -8.70
C LEU A 17 -20.50 26.43 -7.67
N VAL A 18 -20.33 26.14 -6.39
CA VAL A 18 -20.48 27.12 -5.30
C VAL A 18 -19.11 27.25 -4.61
N LEU A 19 -18.37 28.27 -5.02
CA LEU A 19 -17.21 28.80 -4.31
C LEU A 19 -17.71 29.61 -3.10
N ALA A 20 -17.57 29.07 -1.90
CA ALA A 20 -17.64 29.85 -0.66
C ALA A 20 -16.24 29.87 -0.04
N GLY A 21 -15.57 31.01 -0.18
CA GLY A 21 -14.29 31.28 0.46
C GLY A 21 -14.44 31.51 1.96
N ALA A 22 -13.49 31.01 2.73
CA ALA A 22 -13.19 31.48 4.07
C ALA A 22 -11.66 31.61 4.20
N ALA A 23 -11.20 32.85 4.25
CA ALA A 23 -9.83 33.24 4.53
C ALA A 23 -9.69 33.53 6.03
N VAL A 24 -8.92 32.74 6.78
CA VAL A 24 -8.39 33.02 8.14
C VAL A 24 -7.26 32.00 8.37
N GLY A 25 -6.04 32.25 8.83
CA GLY A 25 -5.30 33.44 9.22
C GLY A 25 -3.88 32.96 9.56
N LEU A 26 -2.85 33.66 9.08
CA LEU A 26 -1.45 33.38 9.44
C LEU A 26 -1.16 33.96 10.82
N ALA A 27 -0.92 33.10 11.81
CA ALA A 27 -0.29 33.45 13.08
C ALA A 27 1.07 32.75 13.16
N GLY A 28 2.14 33.54 13.16
CA GLY A 28 3.51 33.05 13.18
C GLY A 28 3.99 32.59 14.55
N CYS A 29 5.14 31.93 14.55
CA CYS A 29 6.16 32.15 15.57
C CYS A 29 7.54 32.05 14.92
N SER A 30 8.32 33.13 15.10
CA SER A 30 9.74 33.19 14.82
C SER A 30 10.48 32.44 15.92
N GLY A 31 11.35 31.50 15.54
CA GLY A 31 12.28 30.84 16.45
C GLY A 31 13.63 30.70 15.77
N SER A 32 14.51 31.66 16.03
CA SER A 32 15.94 31.56 15.73
C SER A 32 16.63 30.89 16.91
N VAL A 33 17.26 29.74 16.69
CA VAL A 33 18.29 29.22 17.60
C VAL A 33 19.53 28.87 16.78
N ASP A 34 20.52 29.75 16.89
CA ASP A 34 21.90 29.47 16.59
C ASP A 34 22.41 28.38 17.54
N SER A 35 23.11 27.38 17.00
CA SER A 35 24.10 26.63 17.76
C SER A 35 25.24 26.22 16.84
N THR A 36 26.24 27.10 16.84
CA THR A 36 27.60 26.87 16.39
C THR A 36 28.21 25.69 17.17
N GLY A 37 28.49 24.59 16.49
CA GLY A 37 29.29 23.48 16.99
C GLY A 37 30.39 23.15 16.00
N ALA A 38 31.56 23.77 16.17
CA ALA A 38 32.78 23.46 15.44
C ALA A 38 33.62 22.44 16.22
N GLY A 39 34.00 21.36 15.54
CA GLY A 39 35.00 20.36 15.95
C GLY A 39 34.89 19.22 14.94
N GLY A 40 35.82 18.98 14.02
CA GLY A 40 37.27 19.04 14.16
C GLY A 40 37.76 17.63 14.53
N GLY A 41 37.98 16.78 13.53
CA GLY A 41 38.46 15.41 13.72
C GLY A 41 38.50 14.67 12.39
N ALA A 42 39.52 14.96 11.59
CA ALA A 42 39.92 14.10 10.48
C ALA A 42 40.53 12.83 11.07
N ASP A 43 39.89 11.69 10.84
CA ASP A 43 40.58 10.40 10.86
C ASP A 43 40.31 9.72 9.53
N GLU A 44 41.27 9.90 8.63
CA GLU A 44 41.41 9.10 7.43
C GLU A 44 41.88 7.71 7.86
N THR A 45 40.99 6.73 7.87
CA THR A 45 41.43 5.33 7.83
C THR A 45 40.52 4.49 6.95
N ASN A 46 41.08 4.23 5.77
CA ASN A 46 41.12 2.92 5.13
C ASN A 46 39.99 2.55 4.15
N SER A 47 40.30 2.80 2.88
CA SER A 47 39.90 1.95 1.75
C SER A 47 40.12 0.47 2.06
N GLY A 48 39.12 -0.36 1.79
CA GLY A 48 39.34 -1.78 1.59
C GLY A 48 38.15 -2.64 2.00
N GLY A 49 37.38 -3.10 1.02
CA GLY A 49 36.47 -4.22 1.25
C GLY A 49 35.27 -4.25 0.30
N GLY A 50 35.52 -4.49 -0.99
CA GLY A 50 34.52 -5.13 -1.83
C GLY A 50 34.22 -6.50 -1.23
N GLY A 51 33.12 -6.58 -0.48
CA GLY A 51 32.63 -7.78 0.16
C GLY A 51 31.19 -8.01 -0.25
N SER A 52 30.98 -8.53 -1.46
CA SER A 52 29.78 -9.32 -1.77
C SER A 52 29.83 -10.59 -0.91
N GLY A 53 29.55 -10.45 0.38
CA GLY A 53 29.46 -11.56 1.33
C GLY A 53 28.06 -11.55 1.90
N GLY A 54 27.30 -12.62 1.65
CA GLY A 54 25.99 -12.85 2.24
C GLY A 54 26.06 -12.86 3.76
N GLY A 55 26.00 -11.68 4.37
CA GLY A 55 25.80 -11.49 5.79
C GLY A 55 24.42 -12.00 6.14
N ALA A 56 24.34 -12.77 7.23
CA ALA A 56 23.06 -13.17 7.79
C ALA A 56 22.14 -11.94 7.89
N ALA A 57 20.87 -12.12 7.53
CA ALA A 57 19.82 -11.13 7.72
C ALA A 57 19.96 -10.45 9.09
N VAL A 58 20.31 -9.17 9.08
CA VAL A 58 20.44 -8.37 10.32
C VAL A 58 19.02 -7.99 10.73
N ALA A 59 18.67 -8.31 11.97
CA ALA A 59 17.41 -7.87 12.55
C ALA A 59 17.39 -6.34 12.70
N CYS A 60 16.25 -5.71 12.44
CA CYS A 60 16.09 -4.26 12.51
C CYS A 60 14.74 -3.90 13.12
N GLU A 61 14.66 -2.73 13.74
CA GLU A 61 13.40 -2.15 14.24
C GLU A 61 12.95 -0.99 13.36
N THR A 62 13.90 -0.38 12.64
CA THR A 62 13.68 0.71 11.68
C THR A 62 14.65 0.59 10.51
N SER A 63 14.36 1.24 9.37
CA SER A 63 15.30 1.27 8.23
C SER A 63 16.62 1.97 8.53
N ASP A 64 16.69 2.77 9.60
CA ASP A 64 17.94 3.41 10.05
C ASP A 64 18.92 2.41 10.69
N ASP A 65 18.44 1.25 11.13
CA ASP A 65 19.29 0.15 11.62
C ASP A 65 20.03 -0.59 10.49
N CYS A 66 19.63 -0.34 9.23
CA CYS A 66 20.16 -1.00 8.06
C CYS A 66 21.19 -0.13 7.31
N ASP A 67 22.09 -0.78 6.57
CA ASP A 67 23.03 -0.10 5.67
C ASP A 67 22.31 0.79 4.65
N ALA A 68 23.00 1.79 4.10
CA ALA A 68 22.44 2.75 3.14
C ALA A 68 21.85 2.11 1.87
N GLY A 69 22.27 0.89 1.55
CA GLY A 69 21.74 0.06 0.46
C GLY A 69 20.70 -0.98 0.89
N ALA A 70 20.08 -0.82 2.08
CA ALA A 70 19.08 -1.72 2.62
C ALA A 70 17.97 -0.97 3.39
N PHE A 71 16.86 -1.65 3.62
CA PHE A 71 15.70 -1.16 4.38
C PHE A 71 15.19 -2.24 5.33
N CYS A 72 14.47 -1.82 6.38
CA CYS A 72 13.91 -2.77 7.32
C CYS A 72 12.57 -3.30 6.81
N ARG A 73 12.52 -4.58 6.47
CA ARG A 73 11.31 -5.27 5.99
C ARG A 73 10.69 -6.08 7.12
N PHE A 74 9.40 -5.86 7.38
CA PHE A 74 8.63 -6.64 8.35
C PHE A 74 7.85 -7.74 7.63
N ALA A 75 7.83 -8.95 8.20
CA ALA A 75 7.20 -10.10 7.56
C ALA A 75 5.67 -9.98 7.48
N ASP A 76 5.08 -9.25 8.42
CA ASP A 76 3.65 -8.98 8.53
C ASP A 76 3.22 -7.71 7.80
N HIS A 77 4.17 -6.95 7.21
CA HIS A 77 3.93 -5.63 6.64
C HIS A 77 3.25 -4.66 7.62
N GLY A 78 3.50 -4.86 8.93
CA GLY A 78 2.93 -4.11 10.03
C GLY A 78 3.62 -2.78 10.30
N CYS A 79 4.63 -2.40 9.51
CA CYS A 79 5.41 -1.17 9.69
C CYS A 79 6.08 -1.05 11.07
N GLY A 80 6.57 -2.18 11.61
CA GLY A 80 7.18 -2.24 12.95
C GLY A 80 6.18 -2.13 14.11
N GLN A 81 4.88 -2.14 13.83
CA GLN A 81 3.86 -2.24 14.87
C GLN A 81 3.82 -3.68 15.40
N GLY A 82 3.64 -3.85 16.73
CA GLY A 82 3.44 -5.18 17.32
C GLY A 82 4.71 -5.93 17.76
N GLN A 83 5.86 -5.22 17.89
CA GLN A 83 7.14 -5.79 18.37
C GLN A 83 7.75 -6.87 17.46
N ALA A 84 7.29 -6.96 16.21
CA ALA A 84 7.93 -7.81 15.23
C ALA A 84 9.26 -7.18 14.80
N SER A 85 10.38 -7.86 15.07
CA SER A 85 11.67 -7.47 14.51
C SER A 85 11.67 -7.70 13.01
N GLY A 86 12.02 -6.68 12.24
CA GLY A 86 12.19 -6.76 10.79
C GLY A 86 13.52 -7.39 10.40
N THR A 87 13.75 -7.47 9.10
CA THR A 87 15.01 -7.93 8.50
C THR A 87 15.52 -6.90 7.49
N CYS A 88 16.78 -6.51 7.61
CA CYS A 88 17.43 -5.66 6.62
C CYS A 88 17.47 -6.36 5.25
N THR A 89 16.73 -5.79 4.30
CA THR A 89 16.62 -6.27 2.92
C THR A 89 17.30 -5.27 2.00
N GLY A 90 18.14 -5.75 1.07
CA GLY A 90 18.85 -4.89 0.12
C GLY A 90 17.89 -4.18 -0.84
N LEU A 91 18.24 -2.96 -1.25
CA LEU A 91 17.48 -2.24 -2.26
C LEU A 91 17.62 -2.92 -3.63
N PRO A 92 16.56 -2.96 -4.45
CA PRO A 92 16.67 -3.38 -5.84
C PRO A 92 17.55 -2.38 -6.61
N LEU A 93 18.28 -2.86 -7.60
CA LEU A 93 19.12 -2.00 -8.45
C LEU A 93 18.28 -1.08 -9.36
N GLU A 94 17.10 -1.55 -9.74
CA GLU A 94 16.14 -0.86 -10.59
C GLU A 94 14.73 -1.24 -10.12
N CYS A 95 13.80 -0.28 -10.15
CA CYS A 95 12.39 -0.65 -10.07
C CYS A 95 12.04 -1.43 -11.34
N GLY A 96 11.19 -2.44 -11.20
CA GLY A 96 10.49 -3.01 -12.34
C GLY A 96 9.63 -1.96 -13.07
N TYR A 97 8.80 -2.46 -13.98
CA TYR A 97 7.69 -1.69 -14.52
C TYR A 97 6.39 -2.35 -14.05
N VAL A 98 6.21 -2.44 -12.74
CA VAL A 98 4.98 -2.94 -12.15
C VAL A 98 4.04 -1.75 -11.93
N PRO A 99 2.93 -1.65 -12.68
CA PRO A 99 2.01 -0.52 -12.57
C PRO A 99 1.18 -0.55 -11.29
N GLU A 100 1.25 -1.63 -10.51
CA GLU A 100 0.52 -1.78 -9.25
C GLU A 100 0.96 -0.74 -8.24
N LEU A 101 -0.02 -0.10 -7.60
CA LEU A 101 0.22 0.87 -6.55
C LEU A 101 0.14 0.20 -5.19
N VAL A 102 1.03 0.58 -4.29
CA VAL A 102 1.08 0.10 -2.91
C VAL A 102 1.13 1.27 -1.93
N CYS A 103 0.60 1.01 -0.73
CA CYS A 103 0.72 1.90 0.41
C CYS A 103 2.02 1.60 1.16
N ALA A 104 2.93 2.57 1.23
CA ALA A 104 4.14 2.48 2.02
C ALA A 104 3.88 2.83 3.50
N CYS A 105 4.75 2.39 4.40
CA CYS A 105 4.67 2.66 5.83
C CYS A 105 4.78 4.15 6.22
N ASP A 106 5.26 5.01 5.31
CA ASP A 106 5.28 6.46 5.48
C ASP A 106 3.97 7.14 5.03
N GLY A 107 2.96 6.35 4.66
CA GLY A 107 1.65 6.81 4.23
C GLY A 107 1.60 7.33 2.78
N GLN A 108 2.66 7.14 2.00
CA GLN A 108 2.68 7.49 0.58
C GLN A 108 2.22 6.32 -0.30
N VAL A 109 1.50 6.66 -1.38
CA VAL A 109 1.14 5.69 -2.43
C VAL A 109 2.23 5.71 -3.50
N GLU A 110 2.79 4.54 -3.78
CA GLU A 110 3.92 4.39 -4.70
C GLU A 110 3.72 3.18 -5.62
N ARG A 111 4.53 3.06 -6.68
CA ARG A 111 4.55 1.83 -7.49
C ARG A 111 5.21 0.71 -6.69
N GLN A 112 4.66 -0.50 -6.73
CA GLN A 112 5.04 -1.68 -5.94
C GLN A 112 6.54 -1.97 -5.92
N ASP A 113 7.23 -1.68 -7.00
CA ASP A 113 8.66 -1.94 -7.19
C ASP A 113 9.58 -0.82 -6.71
N CYS A 114 9.02 0.34 -6.36
CA CYS A 114 9.78 1.52 -5.95
C CYS A 114 9.75 1.90 -4.45
N PRO A 115 8.96 1.32 -3.52
CA PRO A 115 9.04 1.74 -2.12
C PRO A 115 10.40 1.37 -1.51
N GLU A 116 10.99 0.29 -2.01
CA GLU A 116 12.31 -0.18 -1.61
C GLU A 116 13.39 0.87 -1.92
N LEU A 117 13.30 1.59 -3.04
CA LEU A 117 14.27 2.66 -3.34
C LEU A 117 14.22 3.84 -2.35
N ARG A 118 13.09 4.00 -1.64
CA ARG A 118 12.96 4.98 -0.55
C ARG A 118 13.32 4.43 0.81
N ARG A 119 13.72 3.16 0.89
CA ARG A 119 14.03 2.43 2.10
C ARG A 119 12.83 2.30 3.05
N VAL A 120 11.63 2.10 2.51
CA VAL A 120 10.38 1.99 3.29
C VAL A 120 9.69 0.65 2.98
N ASP A 121 9.18 -0.02 4.02
CA ASP A 121 8.34 -1.21 3.86
C ASP A 121 6.91 -0.86 3.42
N ILE A 122 6.15 -1.84 2.96
CA ILE A 122 4.74 -1.68 2.61
C ILE A 122 3.85 -1.85 3.85
N SER A 123 2.70 -1.18 3.86
CA SER A 123 1.78 -1.13 5.00
C SER A 123 0.53 -1.95 4.76
N ALA A 124 0.43 -3.12 5.40
CA ALA A 124 -0.79 -3.94 5.40
C ALA A 124 -2.00 -3.23 6.04
N ASN A 125 -1.76 -2.19 6.85
CA ASN A 125 -2.81 -1.43 7.52
C ASN A 125 -3.54 -0.44 6.59
N GLY A 126 -3.04 -0.21 5.37
CA GLY A 126 -3.75 0.56 4.35
C GLY A 126 -4.05 2.01 4.74
N ALA A 127 -3.16 2.66 5.49
CA ALA A 127 -3.38 4.04 5.98
C ALA A 127 -3.38 5.11 4.86
N CYS A 128 -3.03 4.73 3.63
CA CYS A 128 -2.96 5.63 2.50
C CYS A 128 -4.35 5.95 1.93
N THR A 129 -4.50 7.17 1.40
CA THR A 129 -5.70 7.53 0.63
C THR A 129 -5.69 6.80 -0.72
N PRO A 130 -6.75 6.03 -1.06
CA PRO A 130 -6.82 5.35 -2.35
C PRO A 130 -6.81 6.34 -3.53
N PRO A 131 -6.08 6.02 -4.61
CA PRO A 131 -6.20 6.74 -5.88
C PRO A 131 -7.63 6.77 -6.42
N GLU A 132 -7.93 7.76 -7.28
CA GLU A 132 -9.24 7.88 -7.93
C GLU A 132 -9.59 6.61 -8.71
N GLY A 133 -10.82 6.10 -8.51
CA GLY A 133 -11.30 4.88 -9.16
C GLY A 133 -10.83 3.58 -8.51
N THR A 134 -10.20 3.66 -7.34
CA THR A 134 -9.74 2.50 -6.57
C THR A 134 -10.19 2.56 -5.11
N PHE A 135 -10.13 1.43 -4.41
CA PHE A 135 -10.35 1.32 -2.98
C PHE A 135 -9.22 0.52 -2.31
N ALA A 136 -9.06 0.68 -1.00
CA ALA A 136 -7.97 0.07 -0.24
C ALA A 136 -8.19 -1.45 -0.06
N CYS A 137 -7.13 -2.23 -0.31
CA CYS A 137 -7.07 -3.66 -0.05
C CYS A 137 -5.74 -3.98 0.65
N GLY A 138 -5.69 -3.75 1.96
CA GLY A 138 -4.46 -3.83 2.74
C GLY A 138 -3.40 -2.85 2.21
N TYR A 139 -2.25 -3.38 1.77
CA TYR A 139 -1.19 -2.56 1.16
C TYR A 139 -1.40 -2.25 -0.32
N THR A 140 -2.40 -2.82 -1.00
CA THR A 140 -2.67 -2.58 -2.43
C THR A 140 -4.00 -1.84 -2.66
N PHE A 141 -4.31 -1.51 -3.90
CA PHE A 141 -5.55 -0.83 -4.30
C PHE A 141 -6.25 -1.58 -5.42
N CYS A 142 -7.52 -1.92 -5.21
CA CYS A 142 -8.35 -2.60 -6.19
C CYS A 142 -9.27 -1.63 -6.91
N GLN A 143 -9.60 -1.90 -8.16
CA GLN A 143 -10.44 -1.04 -8.98
C GLN A 143 -11.92 -1.15 -8.55
N THR A 144 -12.53 0.00 -8.28
CA THR A 144 -13.94 0.08 -7.90
C THR A 144 -14.84 -0.42 -9.01
N GLY A 145 -15.79 -1.31 -8.66
CA GLY A 145 -16.78 -1.84 -9.58
C GLY A 145 -16.23 -2.78 -10.67
N THR A 146 -14.96 -3.14 -10.63
CA THR A 146 -14.40 -4.21 -11.47
C THR A 146 -13.70 -5.28 -10.64
N GLU A 147 -13.23 -4.96 -9.44
CA GLU A 147 -12.49 -5.88 -8.57
C GLU A 147 -13.06 -5.92 -7.14
N TYR A 148 -12.75 -7.00 -6.41
CA TYR A 148 -12.97 -7.14 -4.98
C TYR A 148 -11.66 -7.53 -4.28
N CYS A 149 -11.58 -7.32 -2.97
CA CYS A 149 -10.37 -7.60 -2.20
C CYS A 149 -10.42 -9.00 -1.56
N GLU A 150 -9.37 -9.79 -1.72
CA GLU A 150 -9.11 -11.00 -0.93
C GLU A 150 -7.96 -10.75 0.05
N ARG A 151 -8.23 -10.97 1.34
CA ARG A 151 -7.23 -11.05 2.42
C ARG A 151 -6.96 -12.52 2.72
N ILE A 152 -5.75 -12.97 2.45
CA ILE A 152 -5.30 -14.35 2.63
C ILE A 152 -4.36 -14.41 3.83
N ASP A 153 -4.85 -14.98 4.92
CA ASP A 153 -4.10 -15.26 6.13
C ASP A 153 -3.44 -16.64 6.00
N HIS A 154 -2.12 -16.68 5.82
CA HIS A 154 -1.36 -17.92 5.63
C HIS A 154 -1.11 -18.67 6.95
N ALA A 155 -2.16 -18.93 7.72
CA ALA A 155 -2.06 -19.47 9.07
C ALA A 155 -1.38 -20.85 9.14
N THR A 156 -1.43 -21.65 8.08
CA THR A 156 -0.84 -23.00 8.07
C THR A 156 0.51 -23.07 7.38
N THR A 157 0.68 -22.36 6.24
CA THR A 157 1.93 -22.43 5.46
C THR A 157 2.98 -21.43 5.94
N HIS A 158 2.58 -20.22 6.30
CA HIS A 158 3.46 -19.13 6.71
C HIS A 158 2.80 -18.29 7.82
N PRO A 159 2.76 -18.79 9.07
CA PRO A 159 2.01 -18.15 10.15
C PRO A 159 2.40 -16.68 10.32
N GLY A 160 1.40 -15.80 10.29
CA GLY A 160 1.58 -14.35 10.40
C GLY A 160 1.80 -13.62 9.08
N LEU A 161 1.96 -14.34 7.96
CA LEU A 161 1.96 -13.74 6.63
C LEU A 161 0.53 -13.51 6.18
N VAL A 162 0.21 -12.25 5.90
CA VAL A 162 -1.08 -11.84 5.32
C VAL A 162 -0.83 -11.29 3.92
N ARG A 163 -1.53 -11.81 2.93
CA ARG A 163 -1.45 -11.35 1.54
C ARG A 163 -2.77 -10.72 1.12
N PHE A 164 -2.68 -9.62 0.38
CA PHE A 164 -3.85 -8.94 -0.20
C PHE A 164 -3.81 -9.08 -1.71
N VAL A 165 -4.97 -9.39 -2.30
CA VAL A 165 -5.10 -9.68 -3.74
C VAL A 165 -6.35 -9.02 -4.28
N CYS A 166 -6.21 -8.32 -5.40
CA CYS A 166 -7.35 -7.82 -6.15
C CYS A 166 -7.83 -8.90 -7.12
N MET A 167 -9.11 -9.26 -7.00
CA MET A 167 -9.73 -10.30 -7.80
C MET A 167 -10.83 -9.70 -8.66
N GLN A 168 -10.96 -10.18 -9.90
CA GLN A 168 -11.97 -9.67 -10.82
C GLN A 168 -13.39 -10.02 -10.34
N LEU A 169 -14.28 -9.04 -10.29
CA LEU A 169 -15.71 -9.26 -10.10
C LEU A 169 -16.29 -10.07 -11.26
N PRO A 170 -17.12 -11.08 -10.98
CA PRO A 170 -17.88 -11.74 -12.02
C PRO A 170 -18.80 -10.76 -12.75
N ALA A 171 -19.05 -11.03 -14.03
CA ALA A 171 -19.99 -10.24 -14.82
C ALA A 171 -21.40 -10.19 -14.20
N SER A 172 -21.80 -11.19 -13.40
CA SER A 172 -23.08 -11.21 -12.70
C SER A 172 -23.22 -10.12 -11.63
N CYS A 173 -22.12 -9.47 -11.23
CA CYS A 173 -22.17 -8.39 -10.26
C CYS A 173 -22.58 -7.05 -10.84
N ASP A 174 -22.57 -6.87 -12.16
CA ASP A 174 -22.91 -5.58 -12.82
C ASP A 174 -22.17 -4.38 -12.18
N GLY A 175 -20.94 -4.61 -11.72
CA GLY A 175 -20.10 -3.62 -11.05
C GLY A 175 -20.42 -3.34 -9.57
N ASN A 176 -21.25 -4.18 -8.93
CA ASN A 176 -21.49 -4.12 -7.49
C ASN A 176 -20.44 -4.99 -6.76
N ASP A 177 -19.42 -4.35 -6.22
CA ASP A 177 -18.35 -4.95 -5.43
C ASP A 177 -18.73 -5.18 -3.96
N THR A 178 -19.98 -5.60 -3.69
CA THR A 178 -20.48 -5.83 -2.32
C THR A 178 -20.43 -7.30 -1.92
N CYS A 179 -20.42 -7.59 -0.62
CA CYS A 179 -20.46 -8.98 -0.12
C CYS A 179 -21.63 -9.79 -0.67
N ALA A 180 -22.79 -9.17 -0.87
CA ALA A 180 -23.96 -9.83 -1.43
C ALA A 180 -23.74 -10.33 -2.87
N CYS A 181 -22.83 -9.71 -3.63
CA CYS A 181 -22.49 -10.22 -4.95
C CYS A 181 -21.41 -11.30 -4.92
N VAL A 182 -20.41 -11.14 -4.05
CA VAL A 182 -19.26 -12.05 -4.01
C VAL A 182 -19.53 -13.35 -3.23
N GLU A 183 -20.62 -13.38 -2.46
CA GLU A 183 -21.08 -14.57 -1.76
C GLU A 183 -21.43 -15.68 -2.76
N GLY A 184 -20.78 -16.84 -2.60
CA GLY A 184 -21.05 -18.02 -3.43
C GLY A 184 -20.35 -18.02 -4.80
N ILE A 185 -19.45 -17.07 -5.07
CA ILE A 185 -18.49 -17.21 -6.17
C ILE A 185 -17.53 -18.36 -5.84
N ASP A 186 -17.25 -19.21 -6.82
CA ASP A 186 -16.18 -20.21 -6.72
C ASP A 186 -14.82 -19.49 -6.77
N THR A 187 -14.34 -19.10 -5.59
CA THR A 187 -13.03 -18.47 -5.41
C THR A 187 -11.99 -19.54 -5.06
N PRO A 188 -10.72 -19.38 -5.49
CA PRO A 188 -9.65 -20.30 -5.11
C PRO A 188 -9.43 -20.35 -3.59
N CYS A 189 -9.89 -19.31 -2.89
CA CYS A 189 -10.03 -19.29 -1.45
C CYS A 189 -11.36 -19.93 -1.01
N PRO A 190 -11.36 -20.94 -0.11
CA PRO A 190 -12.57 -21.36 0.58
C PRO A 190 -13.00 -20.22 1.52
N GLN A 191 -13.97 -19.41 1.08
CA GLN A 191 -14.40 -18.20 1.79
C GLN A 191 -14.70 -18.51 3.26
N THR A 192 -13.98 -17.87 4.17
CA THR A 192 -14.23 -18.01 5.61
C THR A 192 -15.16 -16.92 6.13
N SER A 193 -15.10 -15.73 5.52
CA SER A 193 -16.00 -14.61 5.79
C SER A 193 -15.91 -13.55 4.69
N CYS A 194 -16.95 -12.72 4.55
CA CYS A 194 -16.92 -11.51 3.74
C CYS A 194 -17.31 -10.31 4.62
N GLU A 195 -16.51 -9.26 4.57
CA GLU A 195 -16.75 -7.99 5.24
C GLU A 195 -16.85 -6.87 4.19
N THR A 196 -17.51 -5.77 4.54
CA THR A 196 -17.49 -4.56 3.71
C THR A 196 -16.62 -3.52 4.38
N ASP A 197 -15.77 -2.86 3.60
CA ASP A 197 -14.98 -1.74 4.10
C ASP A 197 -15.88 -0.52 4.41
N SER A 198 -15.28 0.56 4.90
CA SER A 198 -16.03 1.80 5.21
C SER A 198 -16.70 2.46 4.01
N ALA A 199 -16.29 2.12 2.79
CA ALA A 199 -16.85 2.62 1.54
C ALA A 199 -17.87 1.64 0.90
N GLY A 200 -18.02 0.44 1.46
CA GLY A 200 -18.97 -0.58 1.03
C GLY A 200 -18.39 -1.64 0.09
N HIS A 201 -17.07 -1.63 -0.15
CA HIS A 201 -16.40 -2.60 -1.02
C HIS A 201 -16.14 -3.91 -0.28
N ALA A 202 -16.24 -5.03 -0.98
CA ALA A 202 -16.11 -6.37 -0.42
C ALA A 202 -14.65 -6.74 -0.14
N VAL A 203 -14.43 -7.24 1.07
CA VAL A 203 -13.18 -7.81 1.55
C VAL A 203 -13.46 -9.24 2.01
N LEU A 204 -13.03 -10.22 1.23
CA LEU A 204 -13.13 -11.63 1.57
C LEU A 204 -11.93 -12.01 2.42
N SER A 205 -12.17 -12.66 3.55
CA SER A 205 -11.10 -13.21 4.37
C SER A 205 -10.96 -14.71 4.15
N CYS A 206 -9.72 -15.14 4.00
CA CYS A 206 -9.30 -16.45 3.56
C CYS A 206 -8.25 -16.98 4.51
N VAL A 207 -8.37 -18.25 4.91
CA VAL A 207 -7.36 -18.95 5.70
C VAL A 207 -6.94 -20.19 4.93
N ASP A 208 -5.64 -20.38 4.73
CA ASP A 208 -5.08 -21.54 4.03
C ASP A 208 -4.87 -22.78 4.92
#